data_AF-A0AAE6BUJ4-F1
#
_entry.id   AF-A0AAE6BUJ4-F1
#
_cell.length_a   1.000
_cell.length_b   1.000
_cell.length_c   1.000
_cell.angle_alpha   90.00
_cell.angle_beta   90.00
_cell.angle_gamma   90.00
#
_symmetry.space_group_name_H-M   'P 1'
#
loop_
_entity.id
_entity.type
_entity.pdbx_description
1 polymer ?
#
loop_
_entity_poly.entity_id
_entity_poly.type
_entity_poly.pdbx_seq_one_letter_code
_entity_poly.pdbx_strand_id
1 'polypeptide(L)'
;MTRQLIGIRPDHEFESVIERMRPLVGEGTQRRVYLVDGLDDVVIKESKGPFHHSNFVEWTVWHALERMREEISENEANPDLIDLFAPCIAISHSAKFLLMKRFDGPIQANEIPAKGIPFWFNDKKPSAFGKTKDGAIKIIDYGAVNFYNALNPRNRTFL
;
A
#
# COMPACT_ATOMS: atom_id res chain seq x y z
N MET A 1 -2.73 -21.92 -14.55
CA MET A 1 -3.77 -21.30 -13.70
C MET A 1 -3.07 -20.65 -12.52
N THR A 2 -2.86 -19.34 -12.55
CA THR A 2 -2.28 -18.61 -11.43
C THR A 2 -3.28 -18.67 -10.28
N ARG A 3 -2.90 -19.27 -9.14
CA ARG A 3 -3.75 -19.23 -7.92
C ARG A 3 -3.94 -17.77 -7.55
N GLN A 4 -5.18 -17.32 -7.48
CA GLN A 4 -5.48 -15.95 -7.12
C GLN A 4 -5.22 -15.76 -5.62
N LEU A 5 -4.11 -15.11 -5.28
CA LEU A 5 -3.80 -14.70 -3.92
C LEU A 5 -4.79 -13.60 -3.52
N ILE A 6 -5.63 -13.87 -2.52
CA ILE A 6 -6.58 -12.91 -1.96
C ILE A 6 -6.62 -13.11 -0.45
N GLY A 7 -6.59 -12.03 0.33
CA GLY A 7 -6.69 -12.08 1.79
C GLY A 7 -5.42 -12.64 2.44
N ILE A 8 -5.61 -13.32 3.57
CA ILE A 8 -4.51 -13.90 4.35
C ILE A 8 -4.16 -15.28 3.77
N ARG A 9 -2.88 -15.51 3.45
CA ARG A 9 -2.38 -16.75 2.81
C ARG A 9 -1.04 -17.22 3.36
N PRO A 10 -0.66 -18.50 3.23
CA PRO A 10 0.68 -18.98 3.61
C PRO A 10 1.81 -18.34 2.79
N ASP A 11 2.97 -18.14 3.40
CA ASP A 11 4.17 -17.57 2.77
C ASP A 11 4.59 -18.28 1.46
N HIS A 12 4.54 -19.61 1.44
CA HIS A 12 4.95 -20.41 0.28
C HIS A 12 4.09 -20.15 -0.97
N GLU A 13 2.84 -19.68 -0.81
CA GLU A 13 2.01 -19.32 -1.95
C GLU A 13 2.52 -18.04 -2.64
N PHE A 14 3.01 -17.05 -1.87
CA PHE A 14 3.66 -15.87 -2.44
C PHE A 14 4.98 -16.23 -3.11
N GLU A 15 5.79 -17.07 -2.47
CA GLU A 15 7.08 -17.50 -3.01
C GLU A 15 6.93 -18.19 -4.38
N SER A 16 5.82 -18.88 -4.59
CA SER A 16 5.52 -19.60 -5.84
C SER A 16 5.14 -18.71 -7.03
N VAL A 17 4.80 -17.43 -6.81
CA VAL A 17 4.32 -16.52 -7.87
C VAL A 17 5.25 -15.33 -8.11
N ILE A 18 6.34 -15.19 -7.34
CA ILE A 18 7.31 -14.10 -7.52
C ILE A 18 8.19 -14.38 -8.76
N GLU A 19 8.28 -13.42 -9.67
CA GLU A 19 9.20 -13.47 -10.82
C GLU A 19 10.65 -13.14 -10.40
N ARG A 20 11.31 -14.06 -9.69
CA ARG A 20 12.67 -13.83 -9.14
C ARG A 20 13.76 -13.60 -10.20
N MET A 21 13.51 -13.99 -11.45
CA MET A 21 14.46 -13.86 -12.57
C MET A 21 14.42 -12.49 -13.24
N ARG A 22 13.42 -11.65 -12.95
CA ARG A 22 13.32 -10.30 -13.51
C ARG A 22 13.92 -9.26 -12.55
N PRO A 23 14.32 -8.10 -13.07
CA PRO A 23 14.72 -6.97 -12.23
C PRO A 23 13.62 -6.60 -11.23
N LEU A 24 14.03 -6.16 -10.05
CA LEU A 24 13.12 -5.59 -9.06
C LEU A 24 12.39 -4.37 -9.63
N VAL A 25 11.10 -4.25 -9.30
CA VAL A 25 10.34 -3.01 -9.57
C VAL A 25 10.87 -1.87 -8.70
N GLY A 26 11.32 -2.20 -7.49
CA GLY A 26 11.89 -1.26 -6.56
C GLY A 26 12.59 -1.96 -5.41
N GLU A 27 13.53 -1.27 -4.80
CA GLU A 27 14.25 -1.74 -3.62
C GLU A 27 14.40 -0.60 -2.64
N GLY A 28 13.91 -0.81 -1.42
CA GLY A 28 14.06 0.10 -0.30
C GLY A 28 14.90 -0.52 0.82
N THR A 29 15.08 0.22 1.91
CA THR A 29 15.84 -0.25 3.08
C THR A 29 15.23 -1.51 3.69
N GLN A 30 13.91 -1.58 3.79
CA GLN A 30 13.20 -2.66 4.49
C GLN A 30 12.65 -3.74 3.56
N ARG A 31 12.47 -3.45 2.26
CA ARG A 31 11.69 -4.30 1.35
C ARG A 31 12.26 -4.34 -0.05
N ARG A 32 12.02 -5.46 -0.74
CA ARG A 32 12.17 -5.61 -2.20
C ARG A 32 10.78 -5.70 -2.82
N VAL A 33 10.63 -5.13 -4.01
CA VAL A 33 9.36 -5.12 -4.75
C VAL A 33 9.56 -5.91 -6.03
N TYR A 34 8.79 -6.99 -6.18
CA TYR A 34 8.87 -7.90 -7.32
C TYR A 34 7.61 -7.84 -8.17
N LEU A 35 7.78 -8.21 -9.44
CA LEU A 35 6.68 -8.56 -10.33
C LEU A 35 6.10 -9.94 -9.96
N VAL A 36 4.86 -10.15 -10.38
CA VAL A 36 4.10 -11.39 -10.15
C VAL A 36 3.90 -12.09 -11.49
N ASP A 37 4.12 -13.40 -11.50
CA ASP A 37 4.10 -14.21 -12.73
C ASP A 37 2.74 -14.11 -13.43
N GLY A 38 2.78 -13.61 -14.68
CA GLY A 38 1.61 -13.40 -15.52
C GLY A 38 0.67 -12.28 -15.08
N LEU A 39 1.05 -11.42 -14.11
CA LEU A 39 0.21 -10.32 -13.62
C LEU A 39 1.02 -9.01 -13.51
N ASP A 40 0.90 -8.15 -14.52
CA ASP A 40 1.65 -6.89 -14.59
C ASP A 40 1.05 -5.74 -13.74
N ASP A 41 -0.21 -5.88 -13.29
CA ASP A 41 -0.97 -4.85 -12.57
C ASP A 41 -0.86 -4.94 -11.04
N VAL A 42 -0.01 -5.84 -10.55
CA VAL A 42 0.25 -6.07 -9.12
C VAL A 42 1.73 -6.26 -8.85
N VAL A 43 2.12 -6.05 -7.60
CA VAL A 43 3.49 -6.27 -7.11
C VAL A 43 3.48 -6.97 -5.76
N ILE A 44 4.54 -7.73 -5.49
CA ILE A 44 4.79 -8.29 -4.16
C ILE A 44 5.90 -7.52 -3.48
N LYS A 45 5.62 -6.99 -2.28
CA LYS A 45 6.61 -6.41 -1.37
C LYS A 45 7.09 -7.48 -0.40
N GLU A 46 8.34 -7.93 -0.55
CA GLU A 46 9.02 -8.87 0.35
C GLU A 46 9.83 -8.08 1.40
N SER A 47 9.59 -8.37 2.68
CA SER A 47 10.37 -7.80 3.78
C SER A 47 11.75 -8.45 3.92
N LYS A 48 12.78 -7.63 4.12
CA LYS A 48 14.18 -8.07 4.29
C LYS A 48 14.52 -8.45 5.74
N GLY A 49 13.93 -7.74 6.71
CA GLY A 49 14.22 -7.92 8.13
C GLY A 49 13.30 -8.95 8.82
N PRO A 50 13.64 -9.38 10.05
CA PRO A 50 12.87 -10.37 10.79
C PRO A 50 11.52 -9.84 11.31
N PHE A 51 11.36 -8.52 11.40
CA PHE A 51 10.10 -7.89 11.78
C PHE A 51 9.45 -7.23 10.56
N HIS A 52 8.38 -7.83 10.06
CA HIS A 52 7.71 -7.47 8.81
C HIS A 52 6.72 -6.30 8.96
N HIS A 53 7.11 -5.30 9.74
CA HIS A 53 6.29 -4.16 10.18
C HIS A 53 5.58 -3.45 9.03
N SER A 54 6.33 -3.00 8.01
CA SER A 54 5.76 -2.15 6.97
C SER A 54 4.66 -2.83 6.16
N ASN A 55 4.79 -4.14 5.92
CA ASN A 55 3.75 -4.92 5.24
C ASN A 55 2.50 -5.06 6.11
N PHE A 56 2.68 -5.36 7.40
CA PHE A 56 1.57 -5.46 8.34
C PHE A 56 0.83 -4.12 8.52
N VAL A 57 1.58 -3.01 8.61
CA VAL A 57 0.99 -1.67 8.73
C VAL A 57 0.22 -1.29 7.47
N GLU A 58 0.76 -1.51 6.28
CA GLU A 58 0.02 -1.25 5.03
C GLU A 58 -1.29 -2.05 4.97
N TRP A 59 -1.23 -3.35 5.27
CA TRP A 59 -2.42 -4.19 5.32
C TRP A 59 -3.48 -3.68 6.32
N THR A 60 -3.02 -3.28 7.51
CA THR A 60 -3.89 -2.75 8.57
C THR A 60 -4.55 -1.44 8.15
N VAL A 61 -3.78 -0.51 7.56
CA VAL A 61 -4.29 0.77 7.05
C VAL A 61 -5.31 0.54 5.95
N TRP A 62 -4.99 -0.30 4.96
CA TRP A 62 -5.89 -0.59 3.84
C TRP A 62 -7.23 -1.14 4.33
N HIS A 63 -7.23 -2.12 5.22
CA HIS A 63 -8.47 -2.67 5.76
C HIS A 63 -9.25 -1.70 6.64
N ALA A 64 -8.57 -0.81 7.37
CA ALA A 64 -9.25 0.26 8.09
C ALA A 64 -9.97 1.20 7.11
N LEU A 65 -9.35 1.54 5.98
CA LEU A 65 -9.96 2.37 4.92
C LEU A 65 -11.15 1.67 4.26
N GLU A 66 -11.04 0.38 3.94
CA GLU A 66 -12.15 -0.42 3.41
C GLU A 66 -13.33 -0.45 4.38
N ARG A 67 -13.06 -0.73 5.66
CA ARG A 67 -14.07 -0.75 6.71
C ARG A 67 -14.76 0.60 6.89
N MET A 68 -13.99 1.69 6.89
CA MET A 68 -14.55 3.04 6.96
C MET A 68 -15.49 3.35 5.79
N ARG A 69 -15.17 2.86 4.58
CA ARG A 69 -16.05 3.02 3.42
C ARG A 69 -17.38 2.27 3.58
N GLU A 70 -17.37 1.10 4.19
CA GLU A 70 -18.59 0.30 4.43
C GLU A 70 -19.50 0.92 5.50
N GLU A 71 -18.91 1.56 6.52
CA GLU A 71 -19.64 2.11 7.66
C GLU A 71 -20.16 3.55 7.41
N ILE A 72 -19.56 4.30 6.48
CA ILE A 72 -19.95 5.67 6.15
C ILE A 72 -20.99 5.67 5.01
N SER A 73 -22.25 6.03 5.34
CA SER A 73 -23.28 6.31 4.33
C SER A 73 -22.96 7.59 3.56
N GLU A 74 -23.45 7.72 2.32
CA GLU A 74 -23.14 8.71 1.26
C GLU A 74 -22.96 10.21 1.63
N ASN A 75 -23.19 10.61 2.88
CA ASN A 75 -23.20 12.00 3.36
C ASN A 75 -22.07 12.39 4.34
N GLU A 76 -21.08 11.54 4.63
CA GLU A 76 -19.89 11.96 5.40
C GLU A 76 -18.58 11.77 4.61
N ALA A 77 -17.66 12.71 4.79
CA ALA A 77 -16.41 12.81 4.05
C ALA A 77 -15.47 11.64 4.37
N ASN A 78 -15.50 10.59 3.54
CA ASN A 78 -14.37 9.66 3.41
C ASN A 78 -14.24 8.83 2.10
N PRO A 79 -15.06 8.98 1.03
CA PRO A 79 -14.82 8.22 -0.20
C PRO A 79 -13.51 8.63 -0.90
N ASP A 80 -13.10 9.90 -0.78
CA ASP A 80 -11.86 10.39 -1.39
C ASP A 80 -10.59 9.79 -0.77
N LEU A 81 -10.67 9.33 0.48
CA LEU A 81 -9.51 8.83 1.21
C LEU A 81 -9.11 7.43 0.74
N ILE A 82 -10.05 6.50 0.60
CA ILE A 82 -9.74 5.15 0.11
C ILE A 82 -9.20 5.20 -1.32
N ASP A 83 -9.70 6.13 -2.13
CA ASP A 83 -9.22 6.36 -3.49
C ASP A 83 -7.80 6.92 -3.52
N LEU A 84 -7.27 7.47 -2.43
CA LEU A 84 -5.90 7.96 -2.41
C LEU A 84 -4.87 6.82 -2.26
N PHE A 85 -5.25 5.66 -1.71
CA PHE A 85 -4.30 4.59 -1.38
C PHE A 85 -4.29 3.47 -2.42
N ALA A 86 -3.11 2.90 -2.68
CA ALA A 86 -2.97 1.71 -3.49
C ALA A 86 -3.61 0.50 -2.78
N PRO A 87 -4.54 -0.23 -3.42
CA PRO A 87 -5.19 -1.38 -2.80
C PRO A 87 -4.23 -2.51 -2.40
N CYS A 88 -4.34 -2.99 -1.17
CA CYS A 88 -3.75 -4.26 -0.77
C CYS A 88 -4.69 -5.41 -1.13
N ILE A 89 -4.15 -6.50 -1.70
CA ILE A 89 -4.94 -7.63 -2.21
C ILE A 89 -4.78 -8.86 -1.31
N ALA A 90 -3.55 -9.14 -0.87
CA ALA A 90 -3.24 -10.28 -0.02
C ALA A 90 -2.00 -10.03 0.86
N ILE A 91 -1.93 -10.69 2.01
CA ILE A 91 -0.77 -10.69 2.90
C ILE A 91 -0.41 -12.12 3.32
N SER A 92 0.88 -12.40 3.51
CA SER A 92 1.31 -13.69 4.03
C SER A 92 1.02 -13.84 5.53
N HIS A 93 0.92 -15.07 6.05
CA HIS A 93 0.71 -15.34 7.48
C HIS A 93 1.74 -14.65 8.37
N SER A 94 3.01 -14.64 7.92
CA SER A 94 4.09 -13.95 8.62
C SER A 94 4.10 -12.44 8.41
N ALA A 95 3.30 -11.90 7.48
CA ALA A 95 3.43 -10.57 6.88
C ALA A 95 4.74 -10.33 6.10
N LYS A 96 5.59 -11.34 5.89
CA LYS A 96 6.80 -11.22 5.06
C LYS A 96 6.50 -10.74 3.65
N PHE A 97 5.35 -11.11 3.09
CA PHE A 97 4.92 -10.72 1.75
C PHE A 97 3.60 -9.96 1.79
N LEU A 98 3.49 -8.91 0.97
CA LEU A 98 2.27 -8.16 0.72
C LEU A 98 2.07 -8.02 -0.79
N LEU A 99 0.92 -8.46 -1.29
CA LEU A 99 0.48 -8.26 -2.67
C LEU A 99 -0.37 -6.98 -2.75
N MET A 100 0.00 -6.07 -3.64
CA MET A 100 -0.61 -4.75 -3.78
C MET A 100 -0.78 -4.39 -5.26
N LYS A 101 -1.79 -3.58 -5.59
CA LYS A 101 -1.93 -2.99 -6.93
C LYS A 101 -0.69 -2.17 -7.32
N ARG A 102 -0.24 -2.35 -8.56
CA ARG A 102 0.88 -1.61 -9.13
C ARG A 102 0.41 -0.32 -9.78
N PHE A 103 1.21 0.73 -9.63
CA PHE A 103 1.04 2.02 -10.28
C PHE A 103 2.37 2.46 -10.88
N ASP A 104 2.32 3.36 -11.86
CA ASP A 104 3.51 3.89 -12.53
C ASP A 104 4.20 4.91 -11.61
N GLY A 105 5.51 4.81 -11.42
CA GLY A 105 6.21 5.69 -10.49
C GLY A 105 7.69 5.33 -10.35
N PRO A 106 8.42 6.03 -9.47
CA PRO A 106 7.94 7.07 -8.54
C PRO A 106 7.56 8.39 -9.24
N ILE A 107 6.76 9.24 -8.57
CA ILE A 107 6.43 10.59 -9.08
C ILE A 107 7.57 11.59 -8.84
N GLN A 108 7.45 12.81 -9.37
CA GLN A 108 8.36 13.92 -9.08
C GLN A 108 7.92 14.70 -7.81
N ALA A 109 8.85 15.37 -7.15
CA ALA A 109 8.57 16.08 -5.89
C ALA A 109 7.53 17.21 -6.03
N ASN A 110 7.51 17.89 -7.17
CA ASN A 110 6.53 18.93 -7.49
C ASN A 110 5.13 18.37 -7.82
N GLU A 111 4.98 17.05 -7.90
CA GLU A 111 3.71 16.38 -8.18
C GLU A 111 3.01 15.89 -6.91
N ILE A 112 3.69 15.92 -5.76
CA ILE A 112 3.09 15.50 -4.49
C ILE A 112 1.89 16.40 -4.17
N PRO A 113 0.69 15.84 -3.93
CA PRO A 113 -0.49 16.63 -3.60
C PRO A 113 -0.26 17.54 -2.39
N ALA A 114 -0.55 18.82 -2.55
CA ALA A 114 -0.42 19.80 -1.46
C ALA A 114 -1.52 19.67 -0.38
N LYS A 115 -2.63 18.98 -0.70
CA LYS A 115 -3.81 18.77 0.16
C LYS A 115 -4.32 17.33 0.00
N GLY A 116 -5.19 16.89 0.90
CA GLY A 116 -5.82 15.56 0.87
C GLY A 116 -4.96 14.41 1.38
N ILE A 117 -3.66 14.62 1.60
CA ILE A 117 -2.80 13.62 2.25
C ILE A 117 -3.04 13.66 3.76
N PRO A 118 -3.38 12.53 4.41
CA PRO A 118 -3.61 12.50 5.83
C PRO A 118 -2.41 12.97 6.64
N PHE A 119 -2.66 13.75 7.68
CA PHE A 119 -1.59 14.29 8.54
C PHE A 119 -0.81 13.20 9.31
N TRP A 120 -1.42 12.02 9.51
CA TRP A 120 -0.77 10.87 10.13
C TRP A 120 0.14 10.09 9.15
N PHE A 121 0.06 10.36 7.85
CA PHE A 121 0.94 9.77 6.85
C PHE A 121 2.30 10.46 6.87
N ASN A 122 3.34 9.73 7.30
CA ASN A 122 4.66 10.31 7.51
C ASN A 122 5.54 10.33 6.25
N ASP A 123 5.36 9.40 5.32
CA ASP A 123 6.31 9.18 4.23
C ASP A 123 6.01 10.04 2.99
N LYS A 124 6.08 11.37 3.14
CA LYS A 124 5.74 12.34 2.07
C LYS A 124 6.85 12.54 1.03
N LYS A 125 7.58 11.48 0.68
CA LYS A 125 8.63 11.51 -0.35
C LYS A 125 8.07 11.01 -1.69
N PRO A 126 8.66 11.41 -2.83
CA PRO A 126 8.10 11.06 -4.15
C PRO A 126 8.01 9.55 -4.40
N SER A 127 8.91 8.76 -3.78
CA SER A 127 8.90 7.31 -3.91
C SER A 127 7.76 6.59 -3.20
N ALA A 128 6.99 7.30 -2.37
CA ALA A 128 5.80 6.77 -1.71
C ALA A 128 4.53 6.93 -2.56
N PHE A 129 4.64 7.51 -3.75
CA PHE A 129 3.52 7.76 -4.65
C PHE A 129 3.75 7.15 -6.03
N GLY A 130 2.65 6.75 -6.66
CA GLY A 130 2.57 6.33 -8.05
C GLY A 130 1.41 6.99 -8.76
N LYS A 131 1.27 6.71 -10.06
CA LYS A 131 0.26 7.23 -10.96
C LYS A 131 -0.50 6.11 -11.61
N THR A 132 -1.79 6.32 -11.78
CA THR A 132 -2.62 5.52 -12.66
C THR A 132 -2.35 5.87 -14.12
N LYS A 133 -2.85 5.07 -15.07
CA LYS A 133 -2.72 5.33 -16.51
C LYS A 133 -3.40 6.63 -16.95
N ASP A 134 -4.45 7.03 -16.24
CA ASP A 134 -5.19 8.29 -16.41
C ASP A 134 -4.56 9.47 -15.64
N GLY A 135 -3.44 9.25 -14.95
CA GLY A 135 -2.64 10.31 -14.31
C GLY A 135 -3.03 10.64 -12.86
N ALA A 136 -4.00 9.93 -12.27
CA ALA A 136 -4.34 10.11 -10.86
C ALA A 136 -3.22 9.60 -9.95
N ILE A 137 -2.93 10.34 -8.88
CA ILE A 137 -1.85 10.00 -7.94
C ILE A 137 -2.40 9.09 -6.84
N LYS A 138 -1.63 8.04 -6.51
CA LYS A 138 -1.92 7.09 -5.44
C LYS A 138 -0.75 7.00 -4.48
N ILE A 139 -1.02 6.86 -3.18
CA ILE A 139 -0.04 6.50 -2.16
C ILE A 139 0.22 4.99 -2.30
N ILE A 140 1.44 4.64 -2.70
CA ILE A 140 1.87 3.25 -2.96
C ILE A 140 2.74 2.70 -1.84
N ASP A 141 3.28 3.54 -0.94
CA ASP A 141 4.01 3.11 0.26
C ASP A 141 3.47 3.86 1.47
N TYR A 142 2.78 3.15 2.35
CA TYR A 142 2.16 3.71 3.54
C TYR A 142 2.44 2.86 4.79
N GLY A 143 3.58 2.18 4.80
CA GLY A 143 4.06 1.41 5.95
C GLY A 143 4.61 2.26 7.10
N ALA A 144 4.61 3.60 6.96
CA ALA A 144 5.08 4.55 7.98
C ALA A 144 3.93 5.47 8.41
N VAL A 145 3.29 5.11 9.52
CA VAL A 145 2.16 5.84 10.11
C VAL A 145 2.58 6.46 11.44
N ASN A 146 2.21 7.71 11.67
CA ASN A 146 2.25 8.31 13.00
C ASN A 146 1.00 7.91 13.79
N PHE A 147 1.10 6.83 14.57
CA PHE A 147 -0.04 6.33 15.35
C PHE A 147 -0.50 7.28 16.45
N TYR A 148 0.39 8.09 17.04
CA TYR A 148 -0.04 9.16 17.95
C TYR A 148 -0.99 10.10 17.24
N ASN A 149 -0.63 10.51 16.02
CA ASN A 149 -1.47 11.38 15.20
C ASN A 149 -2.79 10.70 14.81
N ALA A 150 -2.73 9.45 14.30
CA ALA A 150 -3.90 8.71 13.82
C ALA A 150 -4.92 8.39 14.93
N LEU A 151 -4.46 8.09 16.15
CA LEU A 151 -5.31 7.60 17.25
C LEU A 151 -5.68 8.70 18.26
N ASN A 152 -5.05 9.88 18.19
CA ASN A 152 -5.35 10.96 19.12
C ASN A 152 -6.70 11.61 18.77
N PRO A 153 -7.71 11.55 19.67
CA PRO A 153 -9.04 12.08 19.41
C PRO A 153 -9.07 13.61 19.25
N ARG A 154 -8.00 14.31 19.64
CA ARG A 154 -7.85 15.76 19.42
C ARG A 154 -7.42 16.10 17.99
N ASN A 155 -6.94 15.12 17.23
CA ASN A 155 -6.45 15.31 15.87
C ASN A 155 -7.51 14.95 14.81
N ARG A 156 -8.80 15.10 15.13
CA ARG A 156 -9.93 14.94 14.20
C ARG A 156 -10.00 16.09 13.17
N THR A 157 -8.86 16.45 12.57
CA THR A 157 -8.81 17.45 11.50
C THR A 157 -8.96 16.73 10.17
N PHE A 158 -10.22 16.69 9.71
CA PHE A 158 -10.52 16.67 8.28
C PHE A 158 -10.04 18.01 7.71
N LEU A 159 -9.08 17.96 6.78
CA LEU A 159 -8.71 19.08 5.90
C LEU A 159 -8.73 18.61 4.46
#